data_AF-D1P322-F1
#
_entry.id   AF-D1P322-F1
#
_cell.length_a   1.000
_cell.length_b   1.000
_cell.length_c   1.000
_cell.angle_alpha   90.00
_cell.angle_beta   90.00
_cell.angle_gamma   90.00
#
_symmetry.space_group_name_H-M   'P 1'
#
loop_
_entity.id
_entity.type
_entity.pdbx_description
1 polymer ?
#
loop_
_entity_poly.entity_id
_entity_poly.type
_entity_poly.pdbx_seq_one_letter_code
_entity_poly.pdbx_strand_id
1 'polypeptide(L)'
;MFDLNFLRELLVGCVHFLQLLLETISVICVVIGLGKTLVVLCQLKGERVARYCFGNWLAMALEFQLAADILATTIDPDLDSLIKLGIIAVIRTFLNYFLAKELEQRPK
;
A
#
# COMPACT_ATOMS: atom_id res chain seq x y z
N MET A 1 -20.21 -35.52 -5.42
CA MET A 1 -18.92 -35.23 -6.07
C MET A 1 -18.72 -33.74 -5.89
N PHE A 2 -17.87 -33.31 -4.95
CA PHE A 2 -17.59 -31.89 -4.78
C PHE A 2 -16.73 -31.47 -5.98
N ASP A 3 -17.33 -30.69 -6.89
CA ASP A 3 -16.62 -30.22 -8.08
C ASP A 3 -15.48 -29.29 -7.66
N LEU A 4 -14.27 -29.58 -8.16
CA LEU A 4 -13.09 -28.74 -7.97
C LEU A 4 -13.34 -27.28 -8.38
N ASN A 5 -14.29 -27.08 -9.30
CA ASN A 5 -14.77 -25.78 -9.78
C ASN A 5 -15.42 -24.95 -8.66
N PHE A 6 -16.22 -25.57 -7.78
CA PHE A 6 -16.86 -24.87 -6.66
C PHE A 6 -15.83 -24.37 -5.64
N LEU A 7 -14.81 -25.18 -5.35
CA LEU A 7 -13.72 -24.80 -4.45
C LEU A 7 -12.89 -23.63 -5.04
N ARG A 8 -12.68 -23.63 -6.36
CA ARG A 8 -11.99 -22.54 -7.07
C ARG A 8 -12.78 -21.24 -7.05
N GLU A 9 -14.09 -21.28 -7.32
CA GLU A 9 -14.96 -20.09 -7.22
C GLU A 9 -14.96 -19.50 -5.81
N LEU A 10 -15.05 -20.35 -4.78
CA LEU A 10 -15.00 -19.90 -3.39
C LEU A 10 -13.66 -19.24 -3.05
N LEU A 11 -12.54 -19.83 -3.51
CA LEU A 11 -11.20 -19.30 -3.29
C LEU A 11 -11.02 -17.94 -3.98
N VAL A 12 -11.43 -17.82 -5.26
CA VAL A 12 -11.36 -16.57 -6.03
C VAL A 12 -12.15 -15.47 -5.33
N GLY A 13 -13.39 -15.76 -4.92
CA GLY A 13 -14.23 -14.80 -4.19
C GLY A 13 -13.62 -14.36 -2.85
N CYS A 14 -13.03 -15.30 -2.10
CA CYS A 14 -12.40 -15.02 -0.81
C CYS A 14 -11.16 -14.12 -0.97
N VAL A 15 -10.32 -14.40 -1.97
CA VAL A 15 -9.10 -13.62 -2.20
C VAL A 15 -9.43 -12.22 -2.70
N HIS A 16 -10.39 -12.07 -3.62
CA HIS A 16 -10.86 -10.74 -4.04
C HIS A 16 -11.43 -9.92 -2.87
N PHE A 17 -12.19 -10.56 -1.98
CA PHE A 17 -12.71 -9.90 -0.79
C PHE A 17 -11.58 -9.42 0.12
N LEU A 18 -10.56 -10.26 0.34
CA LEU A 18 -9.41 -9.91 1.17
C LEU A 18 -8.54 -8.81 0.55
N GLN A 19 -8.35 -8.84 -0.78
CA GLN A 19 -7.67 -7.78 -1.53
C GLN A 19 -8.39 -6.44 -1.33
N LEU A 20 -9.71 -6.41 -1.52
CA LEU A 20 -10.54 -5.21 -1.33
C LEU A 20 -10.39 -4.64 0.09
N LEU A 21 -10.40 -5.51 1.11
CA LEU A 21 -10.22 -5.09 2.50
C LEU A 21 -8.85 -4.45 2.72
N LEU A 22 -7.78 -5.07 2.22
CA LEU A 22 -6.41 -4.57 2.38
C LEU A 22 -6.18 -3.25 1.64
N GLU A 23 -6.71 -3.11 0.42
CA GLU A 23 -6.70 -1.86 -0.33
C GLU A 23 -7.44 -0.75 0.43
N THR A 24 -8.62 -1.06 0.97
CA THR A 24 -9.42 -0.10 1.74
C THR A 24 -8.69 0.35 3.01
N ILE A 25 -8.09 -0.57 3.75
CA ILE A 25 -7.30 -0.27 4.96
C ILE A 25 -6.10 0.61 4.60
N SER A 26 -5.42 0.30 3.50
CA SER A 26 -4.28 1.08 3.00
C SER A 26 -4.69 2.52 2.66
N VAL A 27 -5.78 2.70 1.91
CA VAL A 27 -6.32 4.03 1.57
C VAL A 27 -6.70 4.82 2.82
N ILE A 28 -7.36 4.19 3.80
CA ILE A 28 -7.70 4.83 5.07
C ILE A 28 -6.44 5.29 5.81
N CYS A 29 -5.39 4.46 5.86
CA CYS A 29 -4.12 4.83 6.50
C CYS A 29 -3.48 6.04 5.81
N VAL A 30 -3.48 6.10 4.47
CA VAL A 30 -2.98 7.27 3.73
C VAL A 30 -3.80 8.52 4.05
N VAL A 31 -5.13 8.43 4.08
CA VAL A 31 -6.01 9.57 4.37
C VAL A 31 -5.78 10.11 5.79
N ILE A 32 -5.66 9.23 6.78
CA ILE A 32 -5.36 9.61 8.18
C ILE A 32 -3.97 10.26 8.26
N GLY A 33 -2.98 9.64 7.61
CA GLY A 33 -1.62 10.17 7.55
C GLY A 33 -1.56 11.56 6.92
N LEU A 34 -2.26 11.76 5.80
CA LEU A 34 -2.36 13.05 5.13
C LEU A 34 -3.01 14.10 6.03
N GLY A 35 -4.12 13.76 6.68
CA GLY A 35 -4.81 14.65 7.61
C GLY A 35 -3.91 15.11 8.76
N LYS A 36 -3.18 14.18 9.40
CA LYS A 36 -2.22 14.52 10.45
C LYS A 36 -1.07 15.38 9.95
N THR A 37 -0.53 15.08 8.77
CA THR A 37 0.54 15.86 8.16
C THR A 37 0.11 17.28 7.84
N LEU A 38 -1.10 17.47 7.30
CA LEU A 38 -1.67 18.81 7.04
C LEU A 38 -1.86 19.60 8.34
N VAL A 39 -2.33 18.97 9.42
CA VAL A 39 -2.44 19.62 10.73
C VAL A 39 -1.08 20.05 11.26
N VAL A 40 -0.04 19.20 11.16
CA VAL A 40 1.33 19.54 11.59
C VAL A 40 1.90 20.70 10.77
N LEU A 41 1.66 20.71 9.46
CA LEU A 41 2.10 21.77 8.55
C LEU A 41 1.39 23.10 8.86
N CYS A 42 0.10 23.05 9.16
CA CYS A 42 -0.71 24.21 9.52
C CYS A 42 -0.33 24.80 10.90
N GLN A 43 0.26 23.98 11.79
CA GLN A 43 0.78 24.44 13.08
C GLN A 43 2.19 25.05 13.00
N LEU A 44 2.72 25.32 11.80
CA LEU A 44 4.07 25.89 11.56
C LEU A 44 5.20 25.12 12.26
N LYS A 45 4.96 23.85 12.66
CA LYS A 45 6.01 22.94 13.10
C LYS A 45 6.75 22.50 11.84
N GLY A 46 8.04 22.81 11.76
CA GLY A 46 8.83 22.74 10.53
C GLY A 46 8.57 21.54 9.63
N GLU A 47 8.60 21.78 8.31
CA GLU A 47 8.33 20.83 7.22
C GLU A 47 8.90 19.42 7.42
N ARG A 48 10.07 19.31 8.04
CA ARG A 48 10.77 18.04 8.28
C ARG A 48 9.98 17.08 9.18
N VAL A 49 9.28 17.60 10.20
CA VAL A 49 8.48 16.78 11.12
C VAL A 49 7.19 16.30 10.44
N ALA A 50 6.59 17.16 9.62
CA ALA A 50 5.41 16.81 8.82
C ALA A 50 5.74 15.70 7.81
N ARG A 51 6.86 15.81 7.09
CA ARG A 51 7.34 14.78 6.14
C ARG A 51 7.64 13.45 6.83
N TYR A 52 8.25 13.46 8.02
CA TYR A 52 8.49 12.23 8.81
C TYR A 52 7.19 11.52 9.21
N CYS A 53 6.22 12.28 9.73
CA CYS A 53 4.95 11.72 10.15
C CYS A 53 4.21 11.13 8.94
N PHE A 54 4.18 11.84 7.81
CA PHE A 54 3.58 11.34 6.57
C PHE A 54 4.24 10.06 6.06
N GLY A 55 5.58 10.04 6.03
CA GLY A 55 6.36 8.89 5.57
C GLY A 55 6.06 7.61 6.35
N ASN A 56 5.86 7.70 7.67
CA ASN A 56 5.52 6.54 8.51
C ASN A 56 4.12 5.98 8.19
N TRP A 57 3.13 6.85 7.96
CA TRP A 57 1.78 6.41 7.55
C TRP A 57 1.76 5.82 6.14
N LEU A 58 2.55 6.40 5.23
CA LEU A 58 2.76 5.85 3.88
C LEU A 58 3.38 4.46 3.93
N ALA A 59 4.46 4.25 4.69
CA ALA A 59 5.10 2.95 4.82
C ALA A 59 4.12 1.85 5.29
N MET A 60 3.27 2.15 6.28
CA MET A 60 2.24 1.22 6.74
C MET A 60 1.22 0.90 5.64
N ALA A 61 0.73 1.92 4.91
CA ALA A 61 -0.18 1.72 3.79
C ALA A 61 0.44 0.85 2.69
N LEU A 62 1.74 1.03 2.42
CA LEU A 62 2.49 0.23 1.45
C LEU A 62 2.51 -1.26 1.79
N GLU A 63 2.70 -1.62 3.05
CA GLU A 63 2.74 -3.02 3.50
C GLU A 63 1.39 -3.72 3.26
N PHE A 64 0.27 -3.07 3.56
CA PHE A 64 -1.06 -3.62 3.28
C PHE A 64 -1.33 -3.77 1.79
N GLN A 65 -0.86 -2.82 0.99
CA GLN A 65 -1.06 -2.84 -0.45
C GLN A 65 -0.20 -3.92 -1.13
N LEU A 66 1.01 -4.15 -0.62
CA LEU A 66 1.84 -5.29 -1.03
C LEU A 66 1.16 -6.64 -0.70
N ALA A 67 0.54 -6.76 0.48
CA ALA A 67 -0.21 -7.96 0.84
C ALA A 67 -1.41 -8.19 -0.11
N ALA A 68 -2.10 -7.12 -0.53
CA ALA A 68 -3.18 -7.18 -1.52
C ALA A 68 -2.66 -7.64 -2.90
N ASP A 69 -1.51 -7.14 -3.34
CA ASP A 69 -0.88 -7.52 -4.61
C ASP A 69 -0.46 -9.01 -4.60
N ILE A 70 0.11 -9.52 -3.49
CA ILE A 70 0.45 -10.95 -3.35
C ILE A 70 -0.80 -11.83 -3.47
N LEU A 71 -1.89 -11.43 -2.84
CA LEU A 71 -3.17 -12.13 -2.92
C LEU A 71 -3.68 -12.19 -4.36
N ALA A 72 -3.66 -11.06 -5.09
CA ALA A 72 -4.06 -11.01 -6.49
C ALA A 72 -3.24 -11.96 -7.38
N THR A 73 -1.92 -12.04 -7.17
CA THR A 73 -1.04 -12.92 -7.97
C THR A 73 -1.32 -14.42 -7.78
N THR A 74 -2.00 -14.80 -6.69
CA THR A 74 -2.25 -16.21 -6.35
C THR A 74 -3.45 -16.79 -7.12
N ILE A 75 -4.37 -15.96 -7.59
CA ILE A 75 -5.66 -16.39 -8.17
C ILE A 75 -5.63 -16.49 -9.70
N ASP A 76 -5.07 -15.47 -10.34
CA ASP A 76 -4.94 -15.37 -11.79
C ASP A 76 -3.52 -14.90 -12.12
N PRO A 77 -2.63 -15.80 -12.57
CA PRO A 77 -1.36 -15.42 -13.16
C PRO A 77 -1.60 -14.84 -14.57
N ASP A 78 -2.43 -13.80 -14.68
CA ASP A 78 -2.61 -13.03 -15.92
C ASP A 78 -1.46 -12.02 -16.00
N LEU A 79 -0.42 -12.38 -16.77
CA LEU A 79 0.84 -11.65 -16.81
C LEU A 79 0.68 -10.16 -17.19
N ASP A 80 -0.31 -9.81 -18.02
CA ASP A 80 -0.49 -8.44 -18.49
C ASP A 80 -1.04 -7.52 -17.39
N SER A 81 -2.07 -7.98 -16.69
CA SER A 81 -2.63 -7.30 -15.51
C SER A 81 -1.63 -7.25 -14.35
N LEU A 82 -0.87 -8.34 -14.17
CA LEU A 82 0.17 -8.45 -13.16
C LEU A 82 1.34 -7.48 -13.39
N ILE A 83 1.76 -7.30 -14.66
CA ILE A 83 2.81 -6.35 -15.03
C ILE A 83 2.36 -4.91 -14.75
N LYS A 84 1.11 -4.57 -15.05
CA LYS A 84 0.58 -3.22 -14.80
C LYS A 84 0.51 -2.90 -13.30
N LEU A 85 0.07 -3.86 -12.49
CA LEU A 85 0.12 -3.77 -11.02
C LEU A 85 1.56 -3.70 -10.51
N GLY A 86 2.46 -4.52 -11.07
CA GLY A 86 3.89 -4.53 -10.75
C GLY A 86 4.57 -3.19 -11.02
N ILE A 87 4.24 -2.52 -12.13
CA ILE A 87 4.76 -1.18 -12.45
C ILE A 87 4.29 -0.17 -11.40
N ILE A 88 3.02 -0.21 -10.98
CA ILE A 88 2.49 0.67 -9.93
C ILE A 88 3.20 0.39 -8.59
N ALA A 89 3.43 -0.88 -8.25
CA ALA A 89 4.16 -1.29 -7.04
C ALA A 89 5.62 -0.82 -7.07
N VAL A 90 6.30 -0.89 -8.22
CA VAL A 90 7.67 -0.40 -8.40
C VAL A 90 7.74 1.12 -8.23
N ILE A 91 6.82 1.87 -8.85
CA ILE A 91 6.75 3.33 -8.68
C ILE A 91 6.55 3.69 -7.21
N ARG A 92 5.66 2.97 -6.53
CA ARG A 92 5.40 3.14 -5.09
C ARG A 92 6.63 2.84 -4.24
N THR A 93 7.33 1.75 -4.55
CA THR A 93 8.57 1.34 -3.86
C THR A 93 9.67 2.37 -4.06
N PHE A 94 9.82 2.88 -5.28
CA PHE A 94 10.85 3.87 -5.61
C PHE A 94 10.60 5.20 -4.90
N LEU A 95 9.36 5.70 -4.94
CA LEU A 95 8.95 6.92 -4.21
C LEU A 95 9.13 6.76 -2.70
N ASN A 96 8.69 5.65 -2.12
CA ASN A 96 8.80 5.42 -0.68
C ASN A 96 10.26 5.22 -0.25
N TYR A 97 11.07 4.54 -1.05
CA TYR A 97 12.51 4.38 -0.82
C TYR A 97 13.26 5.71 -0.88
N PHE A 98 12.97 6.55 -1.88
CA PHE A 98 13.58 7.89 -1.98
C PHE A 98 13.20 8.76 -0.79
N LEU A 99 11.92 8.68 -0.37
CA LEU A 99 11.43 9.41 0.78
C LEU A 99 12.07 8.93 2.09
N ALA A 100 12.25 7.62 2.27
CA ALA A 100 12.95 7.02 3.41
C ALA A 100 14.44 7.40 3.43
N LYS A 101 15.09 7.40 2.27
CA LYS A 101 16.50 7.78 2.10
C LYS A 101 16.75 9.27 2.38
N GLU A 102 15.83 10.15 1.98
CA GLU A 102 15.87 11.57 2.37
C GLU A 102 15.67 11.76 3.89
N LEU A 103 14.99 10.82 4.55
CA LEU A 103 14.74 10.83 5.98
C LEU A 103 15.96 10.38 6.81
N GLU A 104 16.78 9.48 6.27
CA GLU A 104 18.04 9.02 6.87
C GLU A 104 19.15 10.08 6.83
N GLN A 105 19.04 11.09 5.95
CA GLN A 105 19.92 12.25 5.95
C GLN A 105 19.59 13.21 7.10
N ARG A 106 19.79 12.75 8.33
CA ARG A 106 20.02 13.62 9.48
C ARG A 106 21.48 14.13 9.44
N PRO A 107 21.74 15.44 9.40
CA PRO A 107 22.80 15.98 10.22
C PRO A 107 22.28 16.07 11.67
N LYS A 108 23.17 15.78 12.62
CA LYS A 108 22.95 16.00 14.05
C LYS A 108 22.57 17.45 14.34
#